data_AF-A0A8T7BNP5-F1
#
_entry.id   AF-A0A8T7BNP5-F1
#
_cell.length_a   1.000
_cell.length_b   1.000
_cell.length_c   1.000
_cell.angle_alpha   90.00
_cell.angle_beta   90.00
_cell.angle_gamma   90.00
#
_symmetry.space_group_name_H-M   'P 1'
#
loop_
_entity.id
_entity.type
_entity.pdbx_description
1 polymer ?
#
loop_
_entity_poly.entity_id
_entity_poly.type
_entity_poly.pdbx_seq_one_letter_code
_entity_poly.pdbx_strand_id
1 'polypeptide(L)'
;MTEKPFFNYRNILFFINIIPLLAWSLFCYGADTQRYISVISENDIYAPKAQDRHYSNGLRVGFNVINNRLLPEKLRFFLDEELTSSYRDEIAIGHNIYTPENYLSSELQVNDRPFAGWLYGDYTAIVNTNNIETA
;
A
#
# COMPACT_ATOMS: atom_id res chain seq x y z
N MET A 1 30.19 -19.97 30.59
CA MET A 1 29.62 -19.46 29.33
C MET A 1 28.19 -19.06 29.63
N THR A 2 27.94 -17.76 29.73
CA THR A 2 26.65 -17.18 30.13
C THR A 2 25.82 -17.01 28.87
N GLU A 3 24.71 -17.76 28.75
CA GLU A 3 23.78 -17.57 27.63
C GLU A 3 23.19 -16.17 27.70
N LYS A 4 23.38 -15.38 26.64
CA LYS A 4 22.73 -14.08 26.52
C LYS A 4 21.23 -14.32 26.32
N PRO A 5 20.34 -13.63 27.04
CA PRO A 5 18.91 -13.79 26.83
C PRO A 5 18.57 -13.36 25.39
N PHE A 6 17.97 -14.27 24.62
CA PHE A 6 17.37 -13.96 23.33
C PHE A 6 16.18 -13.02 23.57
N PHE A 7 16.46 -11.72 23.57
CA PHE A 7 15.44 -10.69 23.68
C PHE A 7 14.58 -10.73 22.42
N ASN A 8 13.30 -11.08 22.57
CA ASN A 8 12.40 -11.34 21.44
C ASN A 8 11.87 -10.00 20.88
N TYR A 9 12.69 -9.33 20.05
CA TYR A 9 12.42 -8.02 19.44
C TYR A 9 11.13 -7.97 18.61
N ARG A 10 10.58 -9.13 18.24
CA ARG A 10 9.38 -9.27 17.40
C ARG A 10 8.14 -8.61 18.02
N ASN A 11 8.02 -8.64 19.35
CA ASN A 11 6.87 -8.02 20.04
C ASN A 11 7.07 -6.51 20.25
N ILE A 12 8.31 -6.06 20.46
CA ILE A 12 8.61 -4.65 20.75
C ILE A 12 8.43 -3.78 19.51
N LEU A 13 8.84 -4.28 18.34
CA LEU A 13 8.61 -3.59 17.06
C LEU A 13 7.11 -3.46 16.75
N PHE A 14 6.28 -4.42 17.17
CA PHE A 14 4.82 -4.35 16.99
C PHE A 14 4.20 -3.22 17.83
N PHE A 15 4.61 -3.06 19.09
CA PHE A 15 4.09 -2.01 19.97
C PHE A 15 4.63 -0.60 19.67
N ILE A 16 5.86 -0.49 19.15
CA ILE A 16 6.46 0.81 18.80
C ILE A 16 5.72 1.50 17.64
N ASN A 17 5.02 0.74 16.81
CA ASN A 17 4.25 1.27 15.68
C ASN A 17 2.82 1.70 16.07
N ILE A 18 2.21 1.10 17.09
CA ILE A 18 0.81 1.38 17.46
C ILE A 18 0.65 2.69 18.24
N ILE A 19 1.62 3.04 19.10
CA ILE A 19 1.57 4.26 19.92
C ILE A 19 1.56 5.55 19.07
N PRO A 20 2.43 5.72 18.04
CA PRO A 20 2.35 6.87 17.16
C PRO A 20 1.06 6.91 16.32
N LEU A 21 0.51 5.75 15.91
CA LEU A 21 -0.75 5.68 15.17
C LEU A 21 -1.96 6.15 16.01
N LEU A 22 -1.98 5.80 17.30
CA LEU A 22 -3.00 6.28 18.24
C LEU A 22 -2.84 7.77 18.58
N ALA A 23 -1.60 8.29 18.58
CA ALA A 23 -1.37 9.73 18.74
C ALA A 23 -1.76 10.51 17.47
N TRP A 24 -1.58 9.93 16.28
CA TRP A 24 -1.97 10.53 15.00
C TRP A 24 -3.48 10.68 14.86
N SER A 25 -4.27 9.72 15.37
CA SER A 25 -5.73 9.79 15.30
C SER A 25 -6.31 10.95 16.10
N LEU A 26 -5.67 11.33 17.22
CA LEU A 26 -6.03 12.51 18.01
C LEU A 26 -5.72 13.82 17.28
N PHE A 27 -4.69 13.84 16.41
CA PHE A 27 -4.33 14.99 15.57
C PHE A 27 -5.26 15.19 14.36
N CYS A 28 -6.03 14.16 13.98
CA CYS A 28 -6.96 14.19 12.85
C CYS A 28 -8.41 14.55 13.24
N TYR A 29 -8.67 14.98 14.48
CA TYR A 29 -10.00 15.41 14.90
C TYR A 29 -10.46 16.64 14.11
N GLY A 30 -11.46 16.46 13.22
CA GLY A 30 -11.97 17.50 12.33
C GLY A 30 -11.32 17.55 10.93
N ALA A 31 -10.56 16.53 10.54
CA ALA A 31 -9.99 16.44 9.19
C ALA A 31 -11.07 16.33 8.10
N ASP A 32 -10.78 16.89 6.93
CA ASP A 32 -11.62 16.81 5.72
C ASP A 32 -11.87 15.33 5.35
N THR A 33 -13.12 14.89 5.38
CA THR A 33 -13.48 13.50 5.02
C THR A 33 -13.42 13.24 3.52
N GLN A 34 -13.30 14.30 2.71
CA GLN A 34 -13.22 14.20 1.26
C GLN A 34 -11.81 14.00 0.75
N ARG A 35 -10.77 14.13 1.59
CA ARG A 35 -9.37 13.98 1.18
C ARG A 35 -8.58 13.22 2.23
N TYR A 36 -7.84 12.20 1.81
CA TYR A 36 -7.05 11.43 2.76
C TYR A 36 -5.84 10.80 2.09
N ILE A 37 -4.86 10.42 2.91
CA ILE A 37 -3.67 9.70 2.48
C ILE A 37 -3.87 8.22 2.83
N SER A 38 -3.67 7.34 1.85
CA SER A 38 -3.58 5.90 2.02
C SER A 38 -2.11 5.51 2.14
N VAL A 39 -1.79 4.62 3.08
CA VAL A 39 -0.48 3.99 3.17
C VAL A 39 -0.71 2.49 3.27
N ILE A 40 -0.20 1.74 2.30
CA ILE A 40 -0.27 0.29 2.25
C ILE A 40 1.16 -0.22 2.34
N SER A 41 1.42 -1.08 3.31
CA SER A 41 2.72 -1.73 3.51
C SER A 41 2.50 -3.23 3.55
N GLU A 42 3.24 -3.95 2.74
CA GLU A 42 3.17 -5.41 2.63
C GLU A 42 4.55 -5.99 2.93
N ASN A 43 4.60 -7.08 3.68
CA ASN A 43 5.86 -7.74 4.02
C ASN A 43 5.60 -9.22 4.27
N ASP A 44 6.50 -10.07 3.78
CA ASP A 44 6.42 -11.53 3.98
C ASP A 44 6.53 -11.92 5.47
N ILE A 45 7.12 -11.08 6.32
CA ILE A 45 7.12 -11.25 7.79
C ILE A 45 5.70 -11.27 8.37
N TYR A 46 4.72 -10.64 7.71
CA TYR A 46 3.33 -10.55 8.18
C TYR A 46 2.45 -11.69 7.66
N ALA A 47 2.87 -12.44 6.64
CA ALA A 47 2.07 -13.48 6.01
C ALA A 47 2.30 -14.85 6.72
N PRO A 48 1.23 -15.50 7.25
CA PRO A 48 1.37 -16.83 7.84
C PRO A 48 1.60 -17.86 6.74
N LYS A 49 2.84 -18.35 6.68
CA LYS A 49 3.44 -19.22 5.66
C LYS A 49 3.92 -18.42 4.45
N ALA A 50 5.24 -18.44 4.26
CA ALA A 50 6.00 -18.03 3.07
C ALA A 50 5.53 -18.79 1.80
N GLN A 51 4.26 -18.61 1.44
CA GLN A 51 3.60 -19.21 0.29
C GLN A 51 3.57 -18.26 -0.89
N ASP A 52 3.63 -16.96 -0.64
CA ASP A 52 3.97 -16.00 -1.68
C ASP A 52 5.49 -16.03 -1.82
N ARG A 53 5.96 -17.20 -2.28
CA ARG A 53 7.35 -17.41 -2.65
C ARG A 53 7.64 -16.21 -3.52
N HIS A 54 8.48 -15.29 -3.04
CA HIS A 54 9.26 -14.34 -3.83
C HIS A 54 8.88 -12.85 -3.80
N TYR A 55 7.78 -12.47 -3.15
CA TYR A 55 7.44 -11.05 -2.88
C TYR A 55 7.87 -10.68 -1.46
N SER A 56 8.85 -9.78 -1.32
CA SER A 56 9.53 -9.59 -0.04
C SER A 56 8.99 -8.39 0.73
N ASN A 57 8.77 -7.28 0.05
CA ASN A 57 8.23 -6.07 0.65
C ASN A 57 7.68 -5.11 -0.41
N GLY A 58 6.59 -4.42 -0.09
CA GLY A 58 6.14 -3.28 -0.87
C GLY A 58 5.57 -2.17 0.00
N LEU A 59 5.66 -0.95 -0.50
CA LEU A 59 5.07 0.24 0.09
C LEU A 59 4.38 1.04 -1.01
N ARG A 60 3.12 1.39 -0.78
CA ARG A 60 2.34 2.27 -1.64
C ARG A 60 1.76 3.40 -0.80
N VAL A 61 1.95 4.63 -1.27
CA VAL A 61 1.38 5.84 -0.67
C VAL A 61 0.50 6.51 -1.70
N GLY A 62 -0.78 6.72 -1.38
CA GLY A 62 -1.75 7.31 -2.27
C GLY A 62 -2.40 8.56 -1.67
N PHE A 63 -2.61 9.57 -2.49
CA PHE A 63 -3.45 10.72 -2.16
C PHE A 63 -4.81 10.53 -2.81
N ASN A 64 -5.85 10.52 -1.98
CA ASN A 64 -7.20 10.19 -2.37
C ASN A 64 -8.11 11.40 -2.19
N VAL A 65 -9.06 11.55 -3.10
CA VAL A 65 -10.14 12.54 -3.02
C VAL A 65 -11.49 11.89 -3.32
N ILE A 66 -12.55 12.36 -2.65
CA ILE A 66 -13.92 11.86 -2.78
C ILE A 66 -14.78 12.99 -3.31
N ASN A 67 -15.64 12.69 -4.29
CA ASN A 67 -16.52 13.65 -4.97
C ASN A 67 -15.76 14.84 -5.60
N ASN A 68 -14.47 14.67 -5.90
CA ASN A 68 -13.62 15.66 -6.55
C ASN A 68 -12.61 14.96 -7.47
N ARG A 69 -12.14 15.62 -8.53
CA ARG A 69 -11.23 15.03 -9.52
C ARG A 69 -9.80 15.47 -9.27
N LEU A 70 -8.86 14.53 -9.36
CA LEU A 70 -7.42 14.85 -9.30
C LEU A 70 -6.87 15.22 -10.68
N LEU A 71 -7.31 14.51 -11.70
CA LEU A 71 -6.84 14.77 -13.06
C LEU A 71 -7.65 15.91 -13.71
N PRO A 72 -6.97 16.85 -14.40
CA PRO A 72 -7.62 17.79 -15.29
C PRO A 72 -8.45 17.06 -16.35
N GLU A 73 -9.55 17.67 -16.80
CA GLU A 73 -10.44 17.14 -17.84
C GLU A 73 -9.68 16.63 -19.09
N LYS A 74 -8.67 17.38 -19.54
CA LYS A 74 -7.84 17.00 -20.71
C LYS A 74 -7.06 15.69 -20.54
N LEU A 75 -6.77 15.30 -19.30
CA LEU A 75 -6.07 14.04 -18.99
C LEU A 75 -7.04 12.90 -18.67
N ARG A 76 -8.36 13.14 -18.76
CA ARG A 76 -9.41 12.15 -18.45
C ARG A 76 -10.05 11.55 -19.69
N PHE A 77 -9.41 11.66 -20.86
CA PHE A 77 -9.92 11.16 -22.14
C PHE A 77 -10.25 9.65 -22.17
N PHE A 78 -9.72 8.88 -21.20
CA PHE A 78 -9.97 7.45 -21.05
C PHE A 78 -11.11 7.14 -20.05
N LEU A 79 -11.68 8.14 -19.40
CA LEU A 79 -12.80 7.99 -18.47
C LEU A 79 -14.10 8.42 -19.16
N ASP A 80 -15.15 7.63 -18.99
CA ASP A 80 -16.48 7.98 -19.48
C ASP A 80 -17.04 9.19 -18.69
N GLU A 81 -17.59 10.17 -19.40
CA GLU A 81 -18.11 11.41 -18.81
C GLU A 81 -19.43 11.18 -18.04
N GLU A 82 -20.22 10.16 -18.41
CA GLU A 82 -21.52 9.89 -17.78
C GLU A 82 -21.41 9.36 -16.33
N LEU A 83 -20.20 8.97 -15.92
CA LEU A 83 -19.85 8.42 -14.60
C LEU A 83 -19.79 9.50 -13.49
N THR A 84 -20.86 10.27 -13.35
CA THR A 84 -21.00 11.49 -12.53
C THR A 84 -21.49 11.25 -11.10
N SER A 85 -22.09 10.10 -10.79
CA SER A 85 -22.55 9.79 -9.44
C SER A 85 -21.42 9.24 -8.57
N SER A 86 -21.03 10.02 -7.55
CA SER A 86 -20.02 9.74 -6.51
C SER A 86 -18.79 8.96 -6.96
N TYR A 87 -17.69 9.69 -7.13
CA TYR A 87 -16.43 9.14 -7.58
C TYR A 87 -15.30 9.40 -6.58
N ARG A 88 -14.38 8.45 -6.48
CA ARG A 88 -13.13 8.57 -5.73
C ARG A 88 -11.98 8.52 -6.72
N ASP A 89 -11.12 9.54 -6.67
CA ASP A 89 -9.88 9.57 -7.44
C ASP A 89 -8.71 9.34 -6.49
N GLU A 90 -7.71 8.57 -6.93
CA GLU A 90 -6.45 8.36 -6.22
C GLU A 90 -5.28 8.55 -7.20
N ILE A 91 -4.24 9.25 -6.76
CA ILE A 91 -2.90 9.19 -7.37
C ILE A 91 -1.97 8.59 -6.34
N ALA A 92 -1.23 7.56 -6.73
CA ALA A 92 -0.31 6.89 -5.84
C ALA A 92 1.06 6.65 -6.48
N ILE A 93 2.05 6.51 -5.60
CA ILE A 93 3.38 5.99 -5.93
C ILE A 93 3.63 4.79 -5.04
N GLY A 94 4.17 3.73 -5.62
CA GLY A 94 4.49 2.52 -4.91
C GLY A 94 5.78 1.89 -5.40
N HIS A 95 6.39 1.10 -4.53
CA HIS A 95 7.49 0.24 -4.90
C HIS A 95 7.29 -1.17 -4.36
N ASN A 96 7.73 -2.15 -5.14
CA ASN A 96 7.76 -3.56 -4.78
C ASN A 96 9.19 -4.06 -4.86
N ILE A 97 9.60 -4.90 -3.90
CA ILE A 97 10.92 -5.53 -3.84
C ILE A 97 10.74 -7.04 -3.86
N TYR A 98 11.48 -7.68 -4.75
CA TYR A 98 11.51 -9.12 -4.95
C TYR A 98 12.92 -9.62 -4.64
N THR A 99 13.02 -10.62 -3.78
CA THR A 99 14.29 -11.24 -3.43
C THR A 99 14.32 -12.70 -3.89
N PRO A 100 15.52 -13.27 -4.06
CA PRO A 100 15.66 -14.71 -4.04
C PRO A 100 15.21 -15.31 -2.70
N GLU A 101 15.00 -16.62 -2.67
CA GLU A 101 14.62 -17.40 -1.50
C GLU A 101 15.66 -17.28 -0.39
N ASN A 102 16.95 -17.37 -0.72
CA ASN A 102 18.03 -17.10 0.22
C ASN A 102 18.64 -15.72 -0.03
N TYR A 103 17.97 -14.70 0.53
CA TYR A 103 18.33 -13.29 0.45
C TYR A 103 19.54 -12.89 1.32
N LEU A 104 20.07 -13.80 2.16
CA LEU A 104 21.27 -13.55 2.98
C LEU A 104 22.57 -13.95 2.26
N SER A 105 22.47 -14.72 1.16
CA SER A 105 23.62 -15.12 0.37
C SER A 105 24.07 -13.98 -0.56
N SER A 106 25.38 -13.74 -0.62
CA SER A 106 26.01 -12.88 -1.62
C SER A 106 26.42 -13.63 -2.88
N GLU A 107 26.33 -14.96 -2.90
CA GLU A 107 26.64 -15.78 -4.06
C GLU A 107 25.49 -15.78 -5.09
N LEU A 108 25.85 -15.87 -6.38
CA LEU A 108 24.88 -15.96 -7.46
C LEU A 108 24.08 -17.26 -7.35
N GLN A 109 22.75 -17.12 -7.22
CA GLN A 109 21.83 -18.25 -7.18
C GLN A 109 21.30 -18.53 -8.58
N VAL A 110 22.05 -19.33 -9.35
CA VAL A 110 21.78 -19.59 -10.79
C VAL A 110 20.39 -20.15 -11.06
N ASN A 111 19.79 -20.85 -10.09
CA ASN A 111 18.47 -21.49 -10.22
C ASN A 111 17.34 -20.69 -9.55
N ASP A 112 17.60 -19.47 -9.09
CA ASP A 112 16.60 -18.58 -8.51
C ASP A 112 16.62 -17.22 -9.22
N ARG A 113 15.60 -16.40 -9.01
CA ARG A 113 15.55 -15.08 -9.63
C ARG A 113 16.54 -14.12 -8.95
N PRO A 114 17.03 -13.10 -9.69
CA PRO A 114 17.82 -12.05 -9.09
C PRO A 114 16.98 -11.12 -8.20
N PHE A 115 17.65 -10.35 -7.34
CA PHE A 115 17.01 -9.20 -6.70
C PHE A 115 16.41 -8.27 -7.75
N ALA A 116 15.16 -7.88 -7.55
CA ALA A 116 14.45 -6.96 -8.43
C ALA A 116 13.62 -5.95 -7.63
N GLY A 117 13.47 -4.76 -8.19
CA GLY A 117 12.61 -3.72 -7.65
C GLY A 117 11.72 -3.17 -8.76
N TRP A 118 10.46 -2.90 -8.43
CA TRP A 118 9.52 -2.26 -9.33
C TRP A 118 8.98 -1.00 -8.68
N LEU A 119 9.38 0.17 -9.20
CA LEU A 119 8.81 1.46 -8.85
C LEU A 119 7.73 1.80 -9.86
N TYR A 120 6.55 2.17 -9.38
CA TYR A 120 5.40 2.50 -10.22
C TYR A 120 4.64 3.69 -9.64
N GLY A 121 3.88 4.35 -10.51
CA GLY A 121 2.83 5.28 -10.13
C GLY A 121 1.53 4.86 -10.79
N ASP A 122 0.42 5.10 -10.11
CA ASP A 122 -0.90 4.74 -10.62
C ASP A 122 -1.92 5.86 -10.39
N TYR A 123 -2.93 5.88 -11.25
CA TYR A 123 -4.14 6.69 -11.08
C TYR A 123 -5.33 5.74 -11.05
N THR A 124 -6.15 5.86 -10.01
CA THR A 124 -7.35 5.05 -9.83
C THR A 124 -8.57 5.96 -9.79
N ALA A 125 -9.60 5.62 -10.57
CA ALA A 125 -10.90 6.27 -10.52
C ALA A 125 -11.97 5.21 -10.21
N ILE A 126 -12.68 5.38 -9.10
CA ILE A 126 -13.80 4.53 -8.70
C ILE A 126 -15.08 5.32 -8.92
N VAL A 127 -16.08 4.71 -9.54
CA VAL A 127 -17.38 5.34 -9.81
C VAL A 127 -18.47 4.42 -9.26
N ASN A 128 -19.43 5.00 -8.54
CA ASN A 128 -20.62 4.29 -8.10
C ASN A 128 -21.75 4.50 -9.11
N THR A 129 -22.11 3.45 -9.86
CA THR A 129 -23.30 3.47 -10.70
C THR A 129 -24.50 3.06 -9.87
N ASN A 130 -25.30 4.02 -9.43
CA ASN A 130 -26.60 3.72 -8.83
C ASN A 130 -27.54 3.30 -9.97
N ASN A 131 -27.56 2.02 -10.32
CA ASN A 131 -28.65 1.45 -11.10
C ASN A 131 -29.89 1.47 -10.19
N ILE A 132 -30.64 2.57 -10.23
CA ILE A 132 -32.01 2.58 -9.75
C ILE A 132 -32.78 1.74 -10.76
N GLU A 133 -33.02 0.49 -10.40
CA GLU A 133 -34.02 -0.36 -11.04
C GLU A 133 -35.33 0.44 -11.15
N THR A 134 -35.62 0.91 -12.36
CA THR A 134 -36.96 1.32 -12.77
C THR A 134 -37.23 0.60 -14.08
N ALA A 135 -37.60 -0.67 -13.94
CA ALA A 135 -38.31 -1.45 -14.94
C ALA A 135 -39.73 -1.68 -14.44
#